data_AF-A0A447TLU9-F1
#
_entry.id   AF-A0A447TLU9-F1
#
_cell.length_a   1.000
_cell.length_b   1.000
_cell.length_c   1.000
_cell.angle_alpha   90.00
_cell.angle_beta   90.00
_cell.angle_gamma   90.00
#
_symmetry.space_group_name_H-M   'P 1'
#
loop_
_entity.id
_entity.type
_entity.pdbx_description
1 polymer ?
#
loop_
_entity_poly.entity_id
_entity_poly.type
_entity_poly.pdbx_seq_one_letter_code
_entity_poly.pdbx_strand_id
1 'polypeptide(L)'
;MKLKRKKLPHVASPLTFATEEEIRAVINAGPGSLGPVNMPIPVIIDRTVAAMSDFAAGANIDGKHYFGINWDRDVATPVVADIRNVVAGDPSPDGQGTLLIKRGIEVGHIFQLGTKYSEALKASVSG
;
A
#
# COMPACT_ATOMS: atom_id res chain seq x y z
N MET A 1 1.14 -7.89 -3.75
CA MET A 1 0.59 -6.51 -3.66
C MET A 1 -0.79 -6.44 -2.99
N LYS A 2 -1.85 -7.09 -3.50
CA LYS A 2 -3.21 -6.97 -2.93
C LYS A 2 -3.32 -7.39 -1.44
N LEU A 3 -2.60 -8.44 -1.02
CA LEU A 3 -2.72 -8.98 0.34
C LEU A 3 -2.22 -8.02 1.43
N LYS A 4 -1.11 -7.30 1.19
CA LYS A 4 -0.54 -6.37 2.17
C LYS A 4 -1.47 -5.18 2.44
N ARG A 5 -2.08 -4.65 1.38
CA ARG A 5 -2.95 -3.47 1.44
C ARG A 5 -4.32 -3.75 2.07
N LYS A 6 -4.90 -4.93 1.83
CA LYS A 6 -6.22 -5.32 2.38
C LYS A 6 -6.28 -5.41 3.92
N LYS A 7 -5.13 -5.44 4.59
CA LYS A 7 -5.06 -5.49 6.06
C LYS A 7 -5.04 -4.10 6.71
N LEU A 8 -5.01 -3.03 5.92
CA LEU A 8 -4.92 -1.66 6.43
C LEU A 8 -6.33 -1.12 6.76
N PRO A 9 -6.53 -0.43 7.90
CA PRO A 9 -7.85 0.03 8.33
C PRO A 9 -8.57 0.94 7.32
N HIS A 10 -7.79 1.72 6.57
CA HIS A 10 -8.30 2.70 5.60
C HIS A 10 -8.63 2.07 4.23
N VAL A 11 -8.45 0.75 4.06
CA VAL A 11 -8.62 0.07 2.78
C VAL A 11 -9.87 -0.80 2.82
N ALA A 12 -10.88 -0.41 2.03
CA ALA A 12 -12.11 -1.17 1.89
C ALA A 12 -11.87 -2.55 1.24
N SER A 13 -12.74 -3.51 1.56
CA SER A 13 -12.77 -4.83 0.93
C SER A 13 -14.10 -5.03 0.21
N PRO A 14 -14.11 -5.42 -1.08
CA PRO A 14 -12.96 -5.81 -1.90
C PRO A 14 -12.13 -4.60 -2.40
N LEU A 15 -10.80 -4.73 -2.34
CA LEU A 15 -9.89 -3.73 -2.91
C LEU A 15 -9.93 -3.76 -4.45
N THR A 16 -10.46 -2.68 -5.03
CA THR A 16 -10.45 -2.38 -6.46
C THR A 16 -9.62 -1.13 -6.74
N PHE A 17 -9.18 -0.95 -7.99
CA PHE A 17 -8.61 0.32 -8.42
C PHE A 17 -9.74 1.30 -8.72
N ALA A 18 -9.52 2.58 -8.43
CA ALA A 18 -10.42 3.64 -8.84
C ALA A 18 -10.41 3.80 -10.37
N THR A 19 -11.55 4.15 -10.96
CA THR A 19 -11.63 4.53 -12.37
C THR A 19 -11.13 5.97 -12.58
N GLU A 20 -10.85 6.36 -13.82
CA GLU A 20 -10.43 7.73 -14.11
C GLU A 20 -11.53 8.75 -13.73
N GLU A 21 -12.79 8.40 -13.97
CA GLU A 21 -13.94 9.24 -13.62
C GLU A 21 -14.03 9.49 -12.12
N GLU A 22 -13.85 8.44 -11.30
CA GLU A 22 -13.82 8.55 -9.84
C GLU A 22 -12.64 9.41 -9.36
N ILE A 23 -11.45 9.21 -9.94
CA ILE A 23 -10.25 9.99 -9.62
C ILE A 23 -10.49 11.48 -9.92
N ARG A 24 -11.00 11.81 -11.12
CA ARG A 24 -11.26 13.18 -11.53
C ARG A 24 -12.35 13.84 -10.68
N ALA A 25 -13.40 13.09 -10.32
CA ALA A 25 -14.46 13.61 -9.46
C ALA A 25 -13.96 14.04 -8.07
N VAL A 26 -12.92 13.39 -7.55
CA VAL A 26 -12.38 13.66 -6.20
C VAL A 26 -11.18 14.62 -6.24
N ILE A 27 -10.26 14.45 -7.19
CA ILE A 27 -8.95 15.12 -7.20
C ILE A 27 -8.88 16.24 -8.26
N ASN A 28 -9.83 16.28 -9.20
CA ASN A 28 -9.88 17.24 -10.30
C ASN A 28 -8.65 17.19 -11.23
N ALA A 29 -7.94 16.06 -11.24
CA ALA A 29 -6.83 15.74 -12.13
C ALA A 29 -6.87 14.26 -12.50
N GLY A 30 -6.30 13.91 -13.64
CA GLY A 30 -6.26 12.54 -14.15
C GLY A 30 -5.04 11.73 -13.71
N PRO A 31 -5.05 10.42 -13.98
CA PRO A 31 -3.86 9.57 -13.86
C PRO A 31 -2.65 10.19 -14.56
N GLY A 32 -1.49 10.12 -13.92
CA GLY A 32 -0.23 10.72 -14.42
C GLY A 32 0.07 12.13 -13.89
N SER A 33 -0.87 12.78 -13.21
CA SER A 33 -0.64 14.09 -12.55
C SER A 33 -1.01 14.10 -11.05
N LEU A 34 -1.15 12.91 -10.44
CA LEU A 34 -1.53 12.73 -9.04
C LEU A 34 -0.31 12.74 -8.10
N GLY A 35 -0.45 13.33 -6.92
CA GLY A 35 0.60 13.35 -5.90
C GLY A 35 0.12 13.68 -4.49
N PRO A 36 0.99 13.57 -3.48
CA PRO A 36 0.57 13.61 -2.08
C PRO A 36 0.23 15.01 -1.57
N VAL A 37 0.76 16.06 -2.22
CA VAL A 37 0.56 17.45 -1.79
C VAL A 37 -0.90 17.88 -2.04
N ASN A 38 -1.57 18.38 -1.00
CA ASN A 38 -3.00 18.77 -1.04
C ASN A 38 -3.95 17.66 -1.48
N MET A 39 -3.63 16.39 -1.20
CA MET A 39 -4.51 15.27 -1.52
C MET A 39 -5.75 15.28 -0.61
N PRO A 40 -6.98 15.30 -1.15
CA PRO A 40 -8.22 15.40 -0.34
C PRO A 40 -8.64 14.08 0.32
N ILE A 41 -7.93 12.99 0.05
CA ILE A 41 -8.21 11.65 0.56
C ILE A 41 -7.01 11.08 1.35
N PRO A 42 -7.23 10.12 2.25
CA PRO A 42 -6.15 9.51 3.02
C PRO A 42 -5.06 8.92 2.11
N VAL A 43 -3.81 9.27 2.42
CA VAL A 43 -2.61 8.75 1.72
C VAL A 43 -1.91 7.74 2.63
N ILE A 44 -1.49 6.63 2.03
CA ILE A 44 -0.63 5.63 2.68
C ILE A 44 0.61 5.48 1.82
N ILE A 45 1.78 5.67 2.42
CA ILE A 45 3.07 5.58 1.73
C ILE A 45 3.83 4.32 2.13
N ASP A 46 4.66 3.82 1.21
CA ASP A 46 5.56 2.71 1.51
C ASP A 46 6.71 3.17 2.40
N ARG A 47 7.29 2.27 3.20
CA ARG A 47 8.48 2.54 4.03
C ARG A 47 9.64 3.13 3.23
N THR A 48 9.81 2.71 1.98
CA THR A 48 10.84 3.26 1.10
C THR A 48 10.57 4.71 0.70
N VAL A 49 9.30 5.06 0.46
CA VAL A 49 8.87 6.41 0.10
C VAL A 49 8.96 7.36 1.29
N ALA A 50 8.71 6.87 2.50
CA ALA A 50 8.86 7.65 3.74
C ALA A 50 10.30 8.14 3.98
N ALA A 51 11.30 7.42 3.46
CA ALA A 51 12.71 7.79 3.55
C ALA A 51 13.18 8.71 2.41
N MET A 52 12.31 9.05 1.45
CA MET A 52 12.67 9.93 0.33
C MET A 52 12.70 11.40 0.74
N SER A 53 13.56 12.16 0.07
CA SER A 53 13.64 13.62 0.13
C SER A 53 13.76 14.17 -1.29
N ASP A 54 13.45 15.46 -1.46
CA ASP A 54 13.53 16.20 -2.72
C ASP A 54 12.89 15.50 -3.94
N PHE A 55 11.79 14.78 -3.71
CA PHE A 55 11.20 13.92 -4.73
C PHE A 55 10.26 14.68 -5.69
N ALA A 56 9.96 14.05 -6.82
CA ALA A 56 8.97 14.55 -7.78
C ALA A 56 7.65 13.80 -7.64
N ALA A 57 6.53 14.52 -7.74
CA ALA A 57 5.19 13.94 -7.77
C ALA A 57 4.22 14.84 -8.53
N GLY A 58 3.09 14.28 -8.97
CA GLY A 58 2.05 15.06 -9.62
C GLY A 58 1.50 16.17 -8.72
N ALA A 59 1.13 17.29 -9.32
CA ALA A 59 0.65 18.46 -8.57
C ALA A 59 -0.84 18.42 -8.23
N ASN A 60 -1.54 17.32 -8.55
CA ASN A 60 -3.00 17.23 -8.60
C ASN A 60 -3.61 18.29 -9.54
N ILE A 61 -2.88 18.61 -10.60
CA ILE A 61 -3.27 19.51 -11.70
C ILE A 61 -2.78 18.88 -12.98
N ASP A 62 -3.66 18.72 -13.98
CA ASP A 62 -3.32 18.04 -15.24
C ASP A 62 -2.07 18.65 -15.91
N GLY A 63 -1.11 17.77 -16.23
CA GLY A 63 0.14 18.12 -16.90
C GLY A 63 1.18 18.78 -16.01
N LYS A 64 0.97 18.87 -14.69
CA LYS A 64 1.90 19.53 -13.76
C LYS A 64 2.44 18.61 -12.68
N HIS A 65 3.68 18.87 -12.32
CA HIS A 65 4.42 18.15 -11.28
C HIS A 65 5.13 19.13 -10.36
N TYR A 66 5.24 18.75 -9.09
CA TYR A 66 6.17 19.36 -8.16
C TYR A 66 7.50 18.60 -8.20
N PHE A 67 8.59 19.32 -7.96
CA PHE A 67 9.95 18.79 -7.81
C PHE A 67 10.53 19.30 -6.50
N GLY A 68 11.39 18.50 -5.88
CA GLY A 68 12.01 18.88 -4.61
C GLY A 68 11.08 18.76 -3.41
N ILE A 69 10.03 17.93 -3.46
CA ILE A 69 9.09 17.77 -2.34
C ILE A 69 9.81 17.11 -1.16
N ASN A 70 9.58 17.61 0.04
CA ASN A 70 10.03 17.04 1.30
C ASN A 70 8.87 16.82 2.27
N TRP A 71 8.90 15.67 2.95
CA TRP A 71 7.98 15.35 4.03
C TRP A 71 8.10 16.36 5.17
N ASP A 72 6.98 16.64 5.83
CA ASP A 72 6.78 17.59 6.95
C ASP A 72 7.10 19.06 6.66
N ARG A 73 7.84 19.36 5.58
CA ARG A 73 8.03 20.71 5.03
C ARG A 73 6.90 21.12 4.09
N ASP A 74 6.62 20.30 3.07
CA ASP A 74 5.63 20.61 2.03
C ASP A 74 4.33 19.81 2.18
N VAL A 75 4.43 18.61 2.77
CA VAL A 75 3.29 17.73 3.02
C VAL A 75 3.58 16.89 4.26
N ALA A 76 2.64 16.87 5.21
CA ALA A 76 2.76 16.07 6.43
C ALA A 76 2.95 14.59 6.09
N THR A 77 3.86 13.92 6.80
CA THR A 77 4.14 12.49 6.59
C THR A 77 2.88 11.64 6.80
N PRO A 78 2.37 10.95 5.75
CA PRO A 78 1.17 10.12 5.88
C PRO A 78 1.42 8.80 6.61
N VAL A 79 0.39 7.96 6.73
CA VAL A 79 0.53 6.62 7.33
C VAL A 79 1.53 5.79 6.52
N VAL A 80 2.55 5.27 7.22
CA VAL A 80 3.59 4.43 6.63
C VAL A 80 3.21 2.96 6.79
N ALA A 81 3.23 2.19 5.69
CA ALA A 81 2.97 0.76 5.70
C ALA A 81 3.86 0.01 4.71
N ASP A 82 4.02 -1.31 4.90
CA ASP A 82 4.66 -2.17 3.89
C ASP A 82 3.63 -2.52 2.81
N ILE A 83 3.71 -1.87 1.65
CA ILE A 83 2.69 -1.97 0.59
C ILE A 83 3.25 -2.34 -0.78
N ARG A 84 4.59 -2.36 -0.93
CA ARG A 84 5.27 -2.83 -2.14
C ARG A 84 5.55 -4.33 -2.12
N ASN A 85 5.79 -4.89 -3.30
CA ASN A 85 6.44 -6.19 -3.41
C ASN A 85 7.95 -5.99 -3.23
N VAL A 86 8.61 -7.00 -2.68
CA VAL A 86 10.07 -7.07 -2.68
C VAL A 86 10.59 -7.29 -4.10
N VAL A 87 11.80 -6.81 -4.37
CA VAL A 87 12.55 -7.07 -5.60
C VAL A 87 13.81 -7.89 -5.26
N ALA A 88 14.38 -8.58 -6.25
CA ALA A 88 15.63 -9.32 -6.03
C ALA A 88 16.74 -8.34 -5.62
N GLY A 89 17.52 -8.72 -4.60
CA GLY A 89 18.55 -7.86 -4.02
C GLY A 89 18.08 -6.96 -2.87
N ASP A 90 16.77 -6.86 -2.59
CA ASP A 90 16.30 -6.18 -1.38
C ASP A 90 16.94 -6.80 -0.13
N PRO A 91 17.27 -6.00 0.90
CA PRO A 91 17.74 -6.52 2.18
C PRO A 91 16.75 -7.52 2.78
N SER A 92 17.26 -8.62 3.32
CA SER A 92 16.44 -9.61 4.00
C SER A 92 15.77 -8.98 5.24
N PRO A 93 14.48 -9.26 5.50
CA PRO A 93 13.78 -8.68 6.65
C PRO A 93 14.30 -9.17 8.01
N ASP A 94 15.12 -10.22 8.04
CA ASP A 94 15.83 -10.70 9.24
C ASP A 94 17.20 -10.02 9.46
N GLY A 95 17.56 -9.06 8.60
CA GLY A 95 18.81 -8.31 8.67
C GLY A 95 20.02 -9.05 8.09
N GLN A 96 19.85 -10.26 7.53
CA GLN A 96 20.96 -11.09 7.07
C GLN A 96 20.89 -11.34 5.55
N GLY A 97 21.77 -10.69 4.81
CA GLY A 97 21.89 -10.87 3.36
C GLY A 97 20.77 -10.21 2.55
N THR A 98 20.53 -10.74 1.35
CA THR A 98 19.60 -10.17 0.36
C THR A 98 18.64 -11.21 -0.20
N LEU A 99 17.46 -10.78 -0.61
CA LEU A 99 16.42 -11.65 -1.14
C LEU A 99 16.70 -12.13 -2.56
N LEU A 100 16.56 -13.44 -2.79
CA LEU A 100 16.52 -14.06 -4.12
C LEU A 100 15.08 -14.44 -4.47
N ILE A 101 14.65 -14.12 -5.69
CA ILE A 101 13.29 -14.47 -6.17
C ILE A 101 13.41 -15.65 -7.13
N LYS A 102 12.74 -16.76 -6.80
CA LYS A 102 12.67 -17.98 -7.62
C LYS A 102 11.21 -18.33 -7.94
N ARG A 103 11.01 -19.05 -9.03
CA ARG A 103 9.69 -19.60 -9.39
C ARG A 103 9.50 -20.95 -8.71
N GLY A 104 8.30 -21.19 -8.18
CA GLY A 104 7.89 -22.45 -7.60
C GLY A 104 6.40 -22.69 -7.89
N ILE A 105 6.00 -23.96 -7.87
CA ILE A 105 4.59 -24.36 -7.98
C ILE A 105 4.13 -24.71 -6.57
N GLU A 106 3.05 -24.08 -6.11
CA GLU A 106 2.44 -24.41 -4.82
C GLU A 106 1.75 -25.78 -4.93
N VAL A 107 2.26 -26.78 -4.21
CA VAL A 107 1.72 -28.16 -4.21
C VAL A 107 0.88 -28.49 -2.97
N GLY A 108 0.84 -27.58 -1.99
CA GLY A 108 0.09 -27.73 -0.75
C GLY A 108 0.31 -26.52 0.17
N HIS A 109 -0.66 -26.27 1.05
CA HIS A 109 -0.67 -25.09 1.93
C HIS A 109 -1.22 -25.45 3.31
N ILE A 110 -0.44 -25.17 4.35
CA ILE A 110 -0.89 -25.29 5.74
C ILE A 110 -1.33 -23.93 6.27
N PHE A 111 -2.50 -23.86 6.90
CA PHE A 111 -3.04 -22.63 7.48
C PHE A 111 -3.38 -22.82 8.96
N GLN A 112 -3.02 -21.83 9.77
CA GLN A 112 -3.62 -21.66 11.10
C GLN A 112 -4.89 -20.79 10.93
N LEU A 113 -6.05 -21.43 11.00
CA LEU A 113 -7.34 -20.77 10.75
C LEU A 113 -7.87 -20.00 11.97
N GLY A 114 -7.27 -20.19 13.15
CA GLY A 114 -7.73 -19.61 14.40
C GLY A 114 -9.21 -19.94 14.64
N THR A 115 -9.96 -18.97 15.12
CA THR A 115 -11.38 -19.10 15.44
C THR A 115 -12.33 -18.68 14.31
N LYS A 116 -11.80 -18.29 13.15
CA LYS A 116 -12.58 -17.70 12.04
C LYS A 116 -13.81 -18.54 11.68
N TYR A 117 -13.67 -19.86 11.60
CA TYR A 117 -14.76 -20.76 11.27
C TYR A 117 -15.55 -21.23 12.49
N SER A 118 -14.88 -21.46 13.62
CA SER A 118 -15.58 -21.90 14.83
C SER A 118 -16.55 -20.84 15.35
N GLU A 119 -16.17 -19.56 15.30
CA GLU A 119 -17.07 -18.45 15.63
C GLU A 119 -18.25 -18.35 14.65
N ALA A 120 -17.97 -18.38 13.33
CA ALA A 120 -19.00 -18.28 12.31
C ALA A 120 -20.00 -19.44 12.35
N LEU A 121 -19.54 -20.64 12.69
CA LEU A 121 -20.36 -21.86 12.76
C LEU A 121 -20.86 -22.16 14.18
N LYS A 122 -20.57 -21.30 15.16
CA LYS A 122 -20.88 -21.50 16.59
C LYS A 122 -20.38 -22.85 17.13
N ALA A 123 -19.28 -23.36 16.59
CA ALA A 123 -18.65 -24.58 17.08
C ALA A 123 -17.88 -24.26 18.36
N SER A 124 -18.48 -24.62 19.50
CA SER A 124 -17.91 -24.46 20.84
C SER A 124 -17.83 -25.80 21.54
N VAL A 125 -16.91 -25.93 22.50
CA VAL A 125 -16.78 -27.12 23.34
C VAL A 125 -17.55 -26.85 24.64
N SER A 126 -18.51 -27.69 24.97
CA SER A 126 -19.20 -27.65 26.27
C SER A 126 -18.33 -28.37 27.30
N GLY A 127 -18.02 -27.68 28.41
CA GLY A 127 -17.38 -28.28 29.59
C GLY A 127 -18.35 -29.07 30.45
#